data_AF-A0A4Y6KQ46-F1
#
_entry.id   AF-A0A4Y6KQ46-F1
#
_cell.length_a   1.000
_cell.length_b   1.000
_cell.length_c   1.000
_cell.angle_alpha   90.00
_cell.angle_beta   90.00
_cell.angle_gamma   90.00
#
_symmetry.space_group_name_H-M   'P 1'
#
loop_
_entity.id
_entity.type
_entity.pdbx_description
1 polymer ?
#
loop_
_entity_poly.entity_id
_entity_poly.type
_entity_poly.pdbx_seq_one_letter_code
_entity_poly.pdbx_strand_id
1 'polypeptide(L)' 'MAWSELFSTDIGLLSLFTIGFVVVMAGYIYRFAVRHIAEDEKKAGVGHH' A
#
# COMPACT_ATOMS: atom_id res chain seq x y z
N MET A 1 -12.39 10.01 25.83
CA MET A 1 -12.76 10.62 24.54
C MET A 1 -11.50 10.69 23.66
N ALA A 2 -10.98 9.54 23.21
CA ALA A 2 -9.72 9.48 22.46
C ALA A 2 -9.91 9.68 20.94
N TRP A 3 -11.11 9.41 20.43
CA TRP A 3 -11.48 9.68 19.05
C TRP A 3 -11.44 11.18 18.74
N SER A 4 -11.88 12.03 19.67
CA SER A 4 -11.89 13.49 19.52
C SER A 4 -10.47 14.07 19.45
N GLU A 5 -9.53 13.54 20.23
CA GLU A 5 -8.12 13.98 20.23
C GLU A 5 -7.36 13.56 18.97
N LEU A 6 -7.69 12.40 18.37
CA LEU A 6 -7.11 12.00 17.08
C LEU A 6 -7.54 12.92 15.92
N PHE A 7 -8.74 13.47 15.98
CA PHE A 7 -9.26 14.34 14.91
C PHE A 7 -9.09 15.84 15.19
N SER A 8 -8.95 16.25 16.46
CA SER A 8 -8.92 17.68 16.84
C SER A 8 -7.52 18.22 17.13
N THR A 9 -6.52 17.35 17.38
CA THR A 9 -5.17 17.77 17.75
C THR A 9 -4.22 17.60 16.55
N ASP A 10 -3.32 18.57 16.32
CA ASP A 10 -2.36 18.58 15.20
C ASP A 10 -1.57 17.26 15.05
N ILE A 11 -1.25 16.64 16.18
CA ILE A 11 -0.53 15.36 16.27
C ILE A 11 -1.41 14.20 15.76
N GLY A 12 -2.70 14.22 16.08
CA GLY A 12 -3.67 13.21 15.65
C GLY A 12 -3.83 13.19 14.13
N LEU A 13 -3.97 14.36 13.51
CA LEU A 13 -4.12 14.49 12.06
C LEU A 13 -2.87 14.04 11.29
N LEU A 14 -1.67 14.39 11.77
CA LEU A 14 -0.40 13.93 11.19
C LEU A 14 -0.23 12.41 11.31
N SER A 15 -0.62 11.82 12.45
CA SER A 15 -0.58 10.37 12.64
C SER A 15 -1.54 9.63 11.71
N LEU A 16 -2.76 10.15 11.54
CA LEU A 16 -3.75 9.61 10.60
C LEU A 16 -3.25 9.69 9.16
N PHE A 17 -2.62 10.80 8.78
CA PHE A 17 -2.01 10.97 7.47
C PHE A 17 -0.89 9.95 7.23
N THR A 18 -0.03 9.75 8.22
CA THR A 18 1.08 8.79 8.15
C THR A 18 0.56 7.36 8.01
N ILE A 19 -0.42 6.96 8.83
CA ILE A 19 -1.06 5.64 8.75
C ILE A 19 -1.73 5.45 7.39
N GLY A 20 -2.48 6.44 6.92
CA GLY A 20 -3.12 6.41 5.60
C GLY A 20 -2.09 6.28 4.47
N PHE A 21 -0.99 7.02 4.53
CA PHE A 21 0.09 6.96 3.57
C PHE A 21 0.74 5.56 3.50
N VAL A 22 1.02 4.96 4.66
CA VAL A 22 1.59 3.60 4.74
C VAL A 22 0.61 2.57 4.14
N VAL A 23 -0.69 2.69 4.43
CA VAL A 23 -1.72 1.79 3.86
C VAL A 23 -1.80 1.93 2.34
N VAL A 24 -1.79 3.16 1.82
CA VAL A 24 -1.78 3.42 0.37
C VAL A 24 -0.52 2.83 -0.27
N MET A 25 0.65 3.04 0.32
CA MET A 25 1.90 2.45 -0.16
C MET A 25 1.86 0.92 -0.16
N ALA A 26 1.40 0.30 0.92
CA ALA A 26 1.27 -1.15 1.01
C ALA A 26 0.33 -1.70 -0.09
N GLY A 27 -0.82 -1.06 -0.30
CA GLY A 27 -1.74 -1.40 -1.38
C GLY A 27 -1.14 -1.20 -2.77
N TYR A 28 -0.38 -0.11 -2.98
CA TYR A 28 0.31 0.16 -4.23
C TYR A 28 1.36 -0.90 -4.53
N ILE A 29 2.20 -1.26 -3.55
CA ILE A 29 3.23 -2.29 -3.69
C ILE A 29 2.59 -3.65 -3.93
N TYR A 30 1.52 -4.01 -3.21
CA TYR A 30 0.79 -5.25 -3.44
C TYR A 30 0.24 -5.32 -4.87
N ARG A 31 -0.41 -4.24 -5.34
CA ARG A 31 -0.94 -4.15 -6.71
C ARG A 31 0.18 -4.22 -7.75
N PHE A 32 1.31 -3.57 -7.50
CA PHE A 32 2.48 -3.60 -8.37
C PHE A 32 3.07 -5.01 -8.43
N ALA A 33 3.30 -5.64 -7.29
CA ALA A 33 3.84 -7.00 -7.18
C ALA A 33 2.93 -8.02 -7.86
N VAL A 34 1.61 -7.99 -7.64
CA VAL A 34 0.66 -8.89 -8.32
C VAL A 34 0.69 -8.71 -9.83
N ARG A 35 0.78 -7.46 -10.31
CA ARG A 35 0.91 -7.20 -11.76
C ARG A 35 2.25 -7.67 -12.33
N HIS A 36 3.34 -7.48 -11.59
CA HIS A 36 4.68 -7.89 -12.03
C HIS A 36 4.83 -9.41 -12.01
N ILE A 37 4.36 -10.09 -10.97
CA ILE A 37 4.35 -11.56 -10.89
C ILE A 37 3.54 -12.16 -12.04
N ALA A 38 2.40 -11.57 -12.39
CA ALA A 38 1.62 -12.01 -13.55
C ALA A 38 2.34 -11.77 -14.90
N GLU A 39 3.25 -10.81 -14.98
CA GLU A 39 4.10 -10.58 -16.16
C GLU A 39 5.30 -11.55 -16.18
N ASP A 40 5.88 -11.87 -15.03
CA ASP A 40 6.97 -12.84 -14.89
C ASP A 40 6.50 -14.28 -15.13
N GLU A 41 5.31 -14.66 -14.69
CA GLU A 41 4.70 -15.97 -15.04
C GLU A 41 4.46 -16.10 -16.55
N LYS A 42 4.05 -15.01 -17.22
CA LYS A 42 3.87 -15.00 -18.68
C LYS A 42 5.19 -15.08 -19.43
N LYS A 43 6.28 -14.48 -18.93
CA LYS A 43 7.61 -14.57 -19.55
C LYS A 43 8.31 -15.90 -19.25
N ALA A 44 8.13 -16.47 -18.06
CA ALA A 44 8.73 -17.74 -17.67
C ALA A 44 8.16 -18.94 -18.46
N GLY A 45 6.91 -18.86 -18.93
CA GLY A 45 6.29 -19.91 -19.77
C GLY A 45 6.67 -19.90 -21.25
N VAL A 46 7.38 -18.88 -21.74
CA VAL A 46 7.71 -18.72 -23.18
C VAL A 46 9.18 -19.06 -23.49
N GLY A 47 10.00 -19.32 -22.48
CA GLY A 47 11.44 -19.63 -22.63
C GLY A 47 11.80 -21.12 -22.82
N HIS A 48 10.82 -22.03 -22.99
CA HIS A 48 11.07 -23.45 -23.22
C HIS A 48 10.50 -23.90 -24.56
N HIS A 49 11.03 -23.39 -25.66
CA HIS A 49 10.90 -23.97 -27.00
C HIS A 49 12.17 -23.72 -27.81
#